data_AF-A0A6B0RXB3-F1
#
_entry.id   AF-A0A6B0RXB3-F1
#
_cell.length_a   1.000
_cell.length_b   1.000
_cell.length_c   1.000
_cell.angle_alpha   90.00
_cell.angle_beta   90.00
_cell.angle_gamma   90.00
#
_symmetry.space_group_name_H-M   'P 1'
#
loop_
_entity.id
_entity.type
_entity.pdbx_description
1 polymer ?
#
loop_
_entity_poly.entity_id
_entity_poly.type
_entity_poly.pdbx_seq_one_letter_code
_entity_poly.pdbx_strand_id
1 'polypeptide(L)'
;MITAEAASESTVSAVPGDTAATGVPEREELVWPWKDAPIRELVQRIHQLQAERAQAFRRLEEGHRQYLSSGPPYDFPRYRSTVHEVTQVFAAASREVLAVEAELAGPRAQPLLASHVRSLQQLEETRLTTVALLQLMGTPELTGQEDSLQIHQLKMKVIKTMEAISEVLQDLRFDAESAE
;
A
#
# COMPACT_ATOMS: atom_id res chain seq x y z
N MET A 1 -40.19 -14.29 41.91
CA MET A 1 -41.24 -13.30 42.18
C MET A 1 -40.74 -12.42 43.33
N ILE A 2 -40.51 -11.13 43.06
CA ILE A 2 -40.67 -9.94 43.95
C ILE A 2 -40.06 -10.00 45.38
N THR A 3 -38.93 -9.29 45.63
CA THR A 3 -38.78 -8.00 46.39
C THR A 3 -38.87 -8.14 47.91
N ALA A 4 -38.16 -7.42 48.80
CA ALA A 4 -37.06 -6.43 48.79
C ALA A 4 -36.71 -6.15 50.29
N GLU A 5 -35.68 -5.33 50.53
CA GLU A 5 -35.42 -4.51 51.76
C GLU A 5 -34.69 -5.23 52.94
N ALA A 6 -33.42 -4.99 53.29
CA ALA A 6 -32.57 -3.80 53.56
C ALA A 6 -32.63 -3.29 55.03
N ALA A 7 -31.50 -3.37 55.75
CA ALA A 7 -30.83 -2.27 56.50
C ALA A 7 -30.00 -2.74 57.72
N SER A 8 -28.77 -2.21 57.82
CA SER A 8 -27.94 -1.85 59.01
C SER A 8 -26.46 -2.20 58.72
N GLU A 9 -25.64 -1.27 58.21
CA GLU A 9 -24.76 -0.33 58.98
C GLU A 9 -23.80 -1.08 59.92
N SER A 10 -22.48 -0.89 59.98
CA SER A 10 -21.62 0.26 59.73
C SER A 10 -20.16 -0.23 59.78
N THR A 11 -19.26 0.33 58.98
CA THR A 11 -18.09 1.07 59.53
C THR A 11 -17.37 1.80 58.40
N VAL A 12 -17.41 3.12 58.57
CA VAL A 12 -16.63 4.15 57.91
C VAL A 12 -15.13 3.86 58.04
N SER A 13 -14.37 4.02 56.95
CA SER A 13 -13.00 4.49 57.06
C SER A 13 -12.71 5.55 56.01
N ALA A 14 -12.15 6.64 56.49
CA ALA A 14 -12.12 7.96 55.91
C ALA A 14 -11.15 8.11 54.72
N VAL A 15 -11.56 8.95 53.77
CA VAL A 15 -10.72 9.74 52.84
C VAL A 15 -10.21 10.96 53.65
N PRO A 16 -9.01 11.53 53.41
CA PRO A 16 -8.97 12.66 52.47
C PRO A 16 -7.68 12.89 51.68
N GLY A 17 -7.86 13.42 50.46
CA GLY A 17 -6.95 14.33 49.76
C GLY A 17 -5.72 13.69 49.11
N ASP A 18 -5.23 14.14 47.96
CA ASP A 18 -5.40 15.42 47.30
C ASP A 18 -4.80 15.30 45.88
N THR A 19 -5.05 16.31 45.06
CA THR A 19 -4.36 16.68 43.82
C THR A 19 -4.85 16.05 42.51
N ALA A 20 -5.65 16.86 41.84
CA ALA A 20 -5.73 16.94 40.39
C ALA A 20 -4.33 17.09 39.76
N ALA A 21 -4.06 16.31 38.71
CA ALA A 21 -3.31 16.73 37.52
C ALA A 21 -3.39 15.60 36.50
N THR A 22 -4.19 15.78 35.44
CA THR A 22 -3.66 16.05 34.09
C THR A 22 -3.01 14.83 33.47
N GLY A 23 -3.72 14.24 32.52
CA GLY A 23 -3.22 13.16 31.69
C GLY A 23 -4.30 12.56 30.83
N VAL A 24 -5.12 13.40 30.18
CA VAL A 24 -5.66 12.98 28.88
C VAL A 24 -4.41 12.71 28.07
N PRO A 25 -4.14 11.48 27.60
CA PRO A 25 -3.03 11.28 26.71
C PRO A 25 -3.32 12.20 25.54
N GLU A 26 -2.50 13.24 25.36
CA GLU A 26 -2.43 13.97 24.11
C GLU A 26 -2.40 12.86 23.07
N ARG A 27 -3.50 12.75 22.31
CA ARG A 27 -3.44 12.02 21.06
C ARG A 27 -2.28 12.70 20.37
N GLU A 28 -1.13 12.04 20.31
CA GLU A 28 -0.11 12.38 19.33
C GLU A 28 -0.91 12.49 18.04
N GLU A 29 -1.22 13.72 17.65
CA GLU A 29 -1.78 13.98 16.34
C GLU A 29 -0.72 13.36 15.45
N LEU A 30 -1.04 12.21 14.87
CA LEU A 30 -0.23 11.57 13.86
C LEU A 30 -0.09 12.65 12.79
N VAL A 31 1.00 13.42 12.86
CA VAL A 31 1.20 14.61 12.05
C VAL A 31 1.24 14.08 10.64
N TRP A 32 0.13 14.26 9.94
CA TRP A 32 0.01 13.82 8.57
C TRP A 32 0.99 14.67 7.78
N PRO A 33 2.08 14.09 7.25
CA PRO A 33 3.20 14.88 6.73
C PRO A 33 2.81 15.70 5.49
N TRP A 34 1.63 15.41 4.94
CA TRP A 34 1.09 16.01 3.73
C TRP A 34 0.02 17.08 3.99
N LYS A 35 -0.37 17.34 5.25
CA LYS A 35 -1.48 18.26 5.57
C LYS A 35 -1.28 19.66 4.98
N ASP A 36 -0.07 20.19 5.06
CA ASP A 36 0.27 21.56 4.61
C ASP A 36 1.25 21.58 3.42
N ALA A 37 1.61 20.40 2.88
CA ALA A 37 2.53 20.31 1.75
C ALA A 37 1.91 20.92 0.48
N PRO A 38 2.65 21.61 -0.39
CA PRO A 38 2.13 22.07 -1.69
C PRO A 38 1.76 20.89 -2.61
N ILE A 39 0.92 21.13 -3.62
CA ILE A 39 0.44 20.07 -4.54
C ILE A 39 1.62 19.44 -5.28
N ARG A 40 2.59 20.23 -5.73
CA ARG A 40 3.82 19.71 -6.37
C ARG A 40 4.57 18.69 -5.52
N GLU A 41 4.57 18.84 -4.18
CA GLU A 41 5.27 17.92 -3.29
C GLU A 41 4.53 16.58 -3.17
N LEU A 42 3.19 16.59 -3.20
CA LEU A 42 2.40 15.37 -3.28
C LEU A 42 2.67 14.61 -4.59
N VAL A 43 2.70 15.33 -5.71
CA VAL A 43 2.97 14.74 -7.02
C VAL A 43 4.39 14.19 -7.08
N GLN A 44 5.38 14.94 -6.58
CA GLN A 44 6.75 14.45 -6.47
C GLN A 44 6.83 13.18 -5.60
N ARG A 45 6.08 13.13 -4.50
CA ARG A 45 6.04 11.92 -3.67
C ARG A 45 5.45 10.74 -4.42
N ILE A 46 4.39 10.94 -5.21
CA ILE A 46 3.83 9.88 -6.06
C ILE A 46 4.89 9.33 -7.03
N HIS A 47 5.65 10.20 -7.70
CA HIS A 47 6.74 9.74 -8.56
C HIS A 47 7.81 8.93 -7.81
N GLN A 48 8.16 9.35 -6.60
CA GLN A 48 9.09 8.62 -5.75
C GLN A 48 8.54 7.25 -5.35
N LEU A 49 7.26 7.16 -4.98
CA LEU A 49 6.59 5.89 -4.68
C LEU A 49 6.55 4.95 -5.90
N GLN A 50 6.42 5.50 -7.11
CA GLN A 50 6.51 4.72 -8.34
C GLN A 50 7.93 4.19 -8.61
N ALA A 51 8.97 4.97 -8.30
CA ALA A 51 10.34 4.50 -8.36
C ALA A 51 10.62 3.37 -7.35
N GLU A 52 10.09 3.49 -6.12
CA GLU A 52 10.16 2.46 -5.08
C GLU A 52 9.48 1.16 -5.53
N ARG A 53 8.26 1.26 -6.10
CA ARG A 53 7.54 0.10 -6.68
C ARG A 53 8.32 -0.53 -7.83
N ALA A 54 8.87 0.27 -8.74
CA ALA A 54 9.67 -0.24 -9.84
C ALA A 54 10.91 -1.00 -9.33
N GLN A 55 11.54 -0.55 -8.25
CA GLN A 55 12.63 -1.28 -7.61
C GLN A 55 12.14 -2.58 -6.95
N ALA A 56 10.98 -2.58 -6.30
CA ALA A 56 10.38 -3.79 -5.73
C ALA A 56 10.05 -4.83 -6.81
N PHE A 57 9.50 -4.43 -7.96
CA PHE A 57 9.27 -5.33 -9.09
C PHE A 57 10.58 -5.93 -9.62
N ARG A 58 11.65 -5.14 -9.77
CA ARG A 58 12.96 -5.68 -10.19
C ARG A 58 13.51 -6.70 -9.19
N ARG A 59 13.39 -6.43 -7.89
CA ARG A 59 13.80 -7.38 -6.84
C ARG A 59 12.98 -8.67 -6.88
N LEU A 60 11.67 -8.56 -7.08
CA LEU A 60 10.77 -9.70 -7.20
C LEU A 60 11.12 -10.57 -8.42
N GLU A 61 11.38 -9.94 -9.57
CA GLU A 61 11.80 -10.63 -10.79
C GLU A 61 13.15 -11.33 -10.62
N GLU A 62 14.14 -10.65 -10.03
CA GLU A 62 15.44 -11.22 -9.71
C GLU A 62 15.32 -12.42 -8.77
N GLY A 63 14.58 -12.28 -7.68
CA GLY A 63 14.35 -13.35 -6.72
C GLY A 63 13.67 -14.57 -7.34
N HIS A 64 12.71 -14.34 -8.24
CA HIS A 64 12.04 -15.44 -8.94
C HIS A 64 12.97 -16.13 -9.94
N ARG A 65 13.82 -15.38 -10.65
CA ARG A 65 14.81 -15.98 -11.55
C ARG A 65 15.85 -16.82 -10.80
N GLN A 66 16.30 -16.34 -9.63
CA GLN A 66 17.19 -17.10 -8.74
C GLN A 66 16.51 -18.36 -8.19
N TYR A 67 15.22 -18.27 -7.85
CA TYR A 67 14.44 -19.44 -7.44
C TYR A 67 14.42 -20.51 -8.55
N LEU A 68 14.08 -20.12 -9.78
CA LEU A 68 14.03 -21.05 -10.92
C LEU A 68 15.41 -21.64 -11.26
N SER A 69 16.48 -20.84 -11.16
CA SER A 69 17.84 -21.29 -11.49
C SER A 69 18.50 -22.12 -10.38
N SER A 70 17.98 -22.10 -9.15
CA SER A 70 18.51 -22.91 -8.04
C SER A 70 18.45 -24.41 -8.31
N GLY A 71 17.52 -24.84 -9.17
CA GLY A 71 17.31 -26.25 -9.51
C GLY A 71 16.87 -27.10 -8.30
N PRO A 72 16.55 -28.38 -8.49
CA PRO A 72 16.20 -29.24 -7.36
C PRO A 72 17.43 -29.49 -6.43
N PRO A 73 17.30 -29.30 -5.10
CA PRO A 73 16.13 -28.79 -4.38
C PRO A 73 16.03 -27.26 -4.46
N TYR A 74 14.85 -26.75 -4.83
CA TYR A 74 14.62 -25.31 -4.94
C TYR A 74 14.81 -24.59 -3.60
N ASP A 75 15.46 -23.42 -3.61
CA ASP A 75 15.63 -22.56 -2.43
C ASP A 75 14.36 -21.72 -2.17
N PHE A 76 13.27 -22.41 -1.83
CA PHE A 76 12.00 -21.79 -1.49
C PHE A 76 12.06 -20.84 -0.28
N PRO A 77 12.79 -21.15 0.82
CA PRO A 77 12.92 -20.24 1.95
C PRO A 77 13.47 -18.86 1.55
N ARG A 78 14.52 -18.81 0.72
CA ARG A 78 15.08 -17.55 0.24
C ARG A 78 14.11 -16.78 -0.66
N TYR A 79 13.42 -17.48 -1.56
CA TYR A 79 12.43 -16.85 -2.43
C TYR A 79 11.26 -16.27 -1.62
N ARG A 80 10.75 -17.02 -0.64
CA ARG A 80 9.68 -16.57 0.25
C ARG A 80 10.06 -15.31 1.02
N SER A 81 11.29 -15.22 1.53
CA SER A 81 11.78 -14.02 2.21
C SER A 81 11.78 -12.81 1.26
N THR A 82 12.28 -12.99 0.02
CA THR A 82 12.22 -11.94 -1.01
C THR A 82 10.79 -11.48 -1.27
N VAL A 83 9.86 -12.41 -1.47
CA VAL A 83 8.43 -12.11 -1.69
C VAL A 83 7.84 -11.33 -0.52
N HIS A 84 8.17 -11.71 0.71
CA HIS A 84 7.70 -11.02 1.90
C HIS A 84 8.20 -9.57 1.96
N GLU A 85 9.49 -9.35 1.74
CA GLU A 85 10.10 -8.02 1.74
C GLU A 85 9.49 -7.09 0.67
N VAL A 86 9.36 -7.56 -0.58
CA VAL A 86 8.76 -6.73 -1.64
C VAL A 86 7.27 -6.47 -1.38
N THR A 87 6.55 -7.41 -0.76
CA THR A 87 5.14 -7.22 -0.38
C THR A 87 4.99 -6.09 0.63
N GLN A 88 5.91 -5.98 1.60
CA GLN A 88 5.89 -4.87 2.55
C GLN A 88 6.11 -3.52 1.85
N VAL A 89 7.03 -3.46 0.89
CA VAL A 89 7.28 -2.25 0.08
C VAL A 89 6.03 -1.86 -0.71
N PHE A 90 5.39 -2.79 -1.41
CA PHE A 90 4.16 -2.52 -2.15
C PHE A 90 3.03 -2.05 -1.23
N ALA A 91 2.89 -2.66 -0.06
CA ALA A 91 1.87 -2.31 0.91
C ALA A 91 2.11 -0.92 1.51
N ALA A 92 3.35 -0.59 1.86
CA ALA A 92 3.72 0.74 2.35
C ALA A 92 3.43 1.83 1.30
N ALA A 93 3.89 1.63 0.06
CA ALA A 93 3.64 2.56 -1.02
C ALA A 93 2.14 2.74 -1.30
N SER A 94 1.36 1.65 -1.25
CA SER A 94 -0.09 1.70 -1.50
C SER A 94 -0.84 2.46 -0.41
N ARG A 95 -0.50 2.28 0.87
CA ARG A 95 -1.10 3.06 1.95
C ARG A 95 -0.83 4.55 1.78
N GLU A 96 0.39 4.91 1.38
CA GLU A 96 0.75 6.30 1.20
C GLU A 96 0.06 6.94 -0.01
N VAL A 97 -0.02 6.23 -1.14
CA VAL A 97 -0.77 6.68 -2.32
C VAL A 97 -2.25 6.91 -1.98
N LEU A 98 -2.90 5.99 -1.28
CA LEU A 98 -4.31 6.14 -0.87
C LEU A 98 -4.54 7.37 0.00
N ALA A 99 -3.57 7.69 0.85
CA ALA A 99 -3.67 8.81 1.74
C ALA A 99 -3.37 10.14 1.04
N VAL A 100 -2.48 10.15 0.03
CA VAL A 100 -2.33 11.28 -0.90
C VAL A 100 -3.59 11.49 -1.74
N GLU A 101 -4.24 10.43 -2.21
CA GLU A 101 -5.54 10.51 -2.90
C GLU A 101 -6.60 11.15 -2.01
N ALA A 102 -6.70 10.74 -0.74
CA ALA A 102 -7.64 11.29 0.22
C ALA A 102 -7.40 12.78 0.51
N GLU A 103 -6.13 13.18 0.61
CA GLU A 103 -5.70 14.57 0.79
C GLU A 103 -6.09 15.45 -0.42
N LEU A 104 -5.88 14.94 -1.65
CA LEU A 104 -6.27 15.64 -2.88
C LEU A 104 -7.81 15.73 -3.03
N ALA A 105 -8.53 14.64 -2.76
CA ALA A 105 -9.98 14.60 -2.92
C ALA A 105 -10.74 15.41 -1.86
N GLY A 106 -10.23 15.44 -0.63
CA GLY A 106 -10.87 16.08 0.51
C GLY A 106 -10.38 17.51 0.75
N PRO A 107 -9.40 17.73 1.64
CA PRO A 107 -8.96 19.06 2.07
C PRO A 107 -8.63 20.03 0.92
N ARG A 108 -8.05 19.52 -0.17
CA ARG A 108 -7.58 20.34 -1.29
C ARG A 108 -8.62 20.58 -2.37
N ALA A 109 -9.73 19.84 -2.33
CA ALA A 109 -10.78 19.88 -3.35
C ALA A 109 -10.24 19.77 -4.79
N GLN A 110 -9.27 18.86 -5.01
CA GLN A 110 -8.63 18.56 -6.31
C GLN A 110 -9.10 17.18 -6.84
N PRO A 111 -10.38 17.03 -7.27
CA PRO A 111 -10.94 15.75 -7.66
C PRO A 111 -10.30 15.17 -8.93
N LEU A 112 -9.83 16.01 -9.85
CA LEU A 112 -9.15 15.58 -11.07
C LEU A 112 -7.82 14.89 -10.72
N LEU A 113 -6.98 15.55 -9.91
CA LEU A 113 -5.71 14.97 -9.45
C LEU A 113 -5.96 13.68 -8.67
N ALA A 114 -6.92 13.67 -7.74
CA ALA A 114 -7.29 12.46 -7.01
C ALA A 114 -7.72 11.31 -7.93
N SER A 115 -8.44 11.61 -9.03
CA SER A 115 -8.85 10.60 -10.01
C SER A 115 -7.65 9.97 -10.75
N HIS A 116 -6.62 10.77 -11.07
CA HIS A 116 -5.37 10.26 -11.63
C HIS A 116 -4.63 9.35 -10.64
N VAL A 117 -4.55 9.75 -9.36
CA VAL A 117 -3.93 8.92 -8.31
C VAL A 117 -4.67 7.59 -8.13
N ARG A 118 -5.99 7.59 -8.19
CA ARG A 118 -6.80 6.37 -8.14
C ARG A 118 -6.56 5.47 -9.33
N SER A 119 -6.56 6.03 -10.55
CA SER A 119 -6.28 5.29 -11.79
C SER A 119 -4.89 4.64 -11.73
N LEU A 120 -3.88 5.40 -11.28
CA LEU A 120 -2.53 4.91 -11.05
C LEU A 120 -2.50 3.71 -10.09
N GLN A 121 -3.24 3.76 -8.98
CA GLN A 121 -3.31 2.68 -8.01
C GLN A 121 -3.97 1.41 -8.60
N GLN A 122 -5.02 1.55 -9.41
CA GLN A 122 -5.69 0.44 -10.10
C GLN A 122 -4.79 -0.21 -11.16
N LEU A 123 -4.01 0.60 -11.89
CA LEU A 123 -3.04 0.10 -12.85
C LEU A 123 -1.90 -0.65 -12.16
N GLU A 124 -1.40 -0.15 -11.03
CA GLU A 124 -0.38 -0.84 -10.23
C GLU A 124 -0.89 -2.18 -9.65
N GLU A 125 -2.14 -2.25 -9.19
CA GLU A 125 -2.77 -3.51 -8.78
C GLU A 125 -2.88 -4.49 -9.95
N THR A 126 -3.30 -4.00 -11.12
CA THR A 126 -3.39 -4.81 -12.35
C THR A 126 -2.02 -5.35 -12.75
N ARG A 127 -0.97 -4.53 -12.66
CA ARG A 127 0.41 -4.91 -12.94
C ARG A 127 0.88 -6.00 -11.98
N LEU A 128 0.72 -5.79 -10.67
CA LEU A 128 1.14 -6.75 -9.65
C LEU A 128 0.45 -8.09 -9.81
N THR A 129 -0.87 -8.09 -10.04
CA THR A 129 -1.66 -9.31 -10.28
C THR A 129 -1.18 -10.06 -11.53
N THR A 130 -0.93 -9.33 -12.62
CA THR A 130 -0.47 -9.93 -13.89
C THR A 130 0.94 -10.51 -13.74
N VAL A 131 1.84 -9.84 -13.02
CA VAL A 131 3.19 -10.35 -12.72
C VAL A 131 3.14 -11.59 -11.83
N ALA A 132 2.28 -11.60 -10.80
CA ALA A 132 2.11 -12.77 -9.94
C ALA A 132 1.62 -13.99 -10.75
N LEU A 133 0.64 -13.80 -11.65
CA LEU A 133 0.17 -14.85 -12.55
C LEU A 133 1.29 -15.38 -13.46
N LEU A 134 2.12 -14.49 -14.03
CA LEU A 134 3.28 -14.89 -14.84
C LEU A 134 4.26 -15.77 -14.06
N GLN A 135 4.52 -15.44 -12.79
CA GLN A 135 5.42 -16.23 -11.94
C GLN A 135 4.83 -17.60 -11.60
N LEU A 136 3.53 -17.68 -11.32
CA LEU A 136 2.85 -18.95 -11.09
C LEU A 136 2.91 -19.86 -12.32
N MET A 137 2.66 -19.31 -13.51
CA MET A 137 2.68 -20.07 -14.76
C MET A 137 4.08 -20.54 -15.15
N GLY A 138 5.13 -19.77 -14.83
CA GLY A 138 6.52 -20.14 -15.09
C GLY A 138 7.14 -21.08 -14.05
N THR A 139 6.35 -21.57 -13.08
CA THR A 139 6.86 -22.47 -12.03
C THR A 139 6.86 -23.93 -12.52
N PRO A 140 8.02 -24.64 -12.48
CA PRO A 140 8.21 -25.97 -13.08
C PRO A 140 7.28 -27.08 -12.59
N GLU A 141 6.72 -26.97 -11.38
CA GLU A 141 5.77 -27.96 -10.86
C GLU A 141 4.40 -27.92 -11.58
N LEU A 142 4.11 -26.85 -12.32
CA LEU A 142 2.84 -26.62 -13.01
C LEU A 142 2.96 -26.68 -14.54
N THR A 143 4.16 -26.93 -15.09
CA THR A 143 4.47 -26.91 -16.53
C THR A 143 4.02 -28.17 -17.28
N GLY A 144 2.81 -28.66 -16.99
CA GLY A 144 2.11 -29.61 -17.85
C GLY A 144 1.41 -28.85 -18.97
N GLN A 145 2.13 -28.59 -20.07
CA GLN A 145 1.63 -27.89 -21.27
C GLN A 145 1.30 -26.39 -21.03
N GLU A 146 2.35 -25.57 -20.90
CA GLU A 146 2.21 -24.10 -20.89
C GLU A 146 1.50 -23.61 -22.17
N ASP A 147 0.40 -22.88 -22.00
CA ASP A 147 -0.25 -22.19 -23.11
C ASP A 147 0.58 -20.94 -23.45
N SER A 148 1.58 -21.12 -24.31
CA SER A 148 2.55 -20.06 -24.72
C SER A 148 1.87 -18.75 -25.15
N LEU A 149 0.65 -18.87 -25.70
CA LEU A 149 -0.20 -17.75 -26.08
C LEU A 149 -0.71 -16.97 -24.86
N GLN A 150 -1.14 -17.64 -23.79
CA GLN A 150 -1.55 -17.00 -22.54
C GLN A 150 -0.38 -16.28 -21.86
N ILE A 151 0.80 -16.91 -21.79
CA ILE A 151 2.02 -16.27 -21.25
C ILE A 151 2.36 -15.01 -22.06
N HIS A 152 2.30 -15.10 -23.39
CA HIS A 152 2.53 -13.94 -24.25
C HIS A 152 1.50 -12.82 -24.03
N GLN A 153 0.21 -13.16 -23.89
CA GLN A 153 -0.84 -12.20 -23.58
C GLN A 153 -0.63 -11.49 -22.23
N LEU A 154 -0.25 -12.23 -21.19
CA LEU A 154 0.05 -11.66 -19.88
C LEU A 154 1.28 -10.73 -19.94
N LYS A 155 2.35 -11.10 -20.66
CA LYS A 155 3.51 -10.22 -20.90
C LYS A 155 3.10 -8.92 -21.60
N MET A 156 2.29 -9.03 -22.66
CA MET A 156 1.75 -7.86 -23.36
C MET A 156 0.87 -7.00 -22.46
N LYS A 157 0.08 -7.61 -21.57
CA LYS A 157 -0.72 -6.89 -20.58
C LYS A 157 0.16 -6.09 -19.62
N VAL A 158 1.25 -6.67 -19.10
CA VAL A 158 2.21 -5.94 -18.24
C VAL A 158 2.78 -4.71 -18.97
N ILE A 159 3.22 -4.87 -20.23
CA ILE A 159 3.78 -3.77 -21.03
C ILE A 159 2.76 -2.64 -21.17
N LYS A 160 1.55 -2.95 -21.62
CA LYS A 160 0.48 -1.97 -21.80
C LYS A 160 0.09 -1.28 -20.49
N THR A 161 0.05 -2.02 -19.38
CA THR A 161 -0.23 -1.43 -18.07
C THR A 161 0.88 -0.47 -17.64
N MET A 162 2.16 -0.78 -17.90
CA MET A 162 3.28 0.13 -17.63
C MET A 162 3.26 1.40 -18.50
N GLU A 163 2.83 1.28 -19.75
CA GLU A 163 2.61 2.43 -20.64
C GLU A 163 1.50 3.33 -20.09
N ALA A 164 0.35 2.75 -19.72
CA ALA A 164 -0.76 3.50 -19.12
C ALA A 164 -0.38 4.16 -17.78
N ILE A 165 0.44 3.51 -16.95
CA ILE A 165 0.99 4.12 -15.72
C ILE A 165 1.81 5.36 -16.07
N SER A 166 2.64 5.28 -17.10
CA SER A 166 3.50 6.39 -17.52
C SER A 166 2.67 7.56 -18.06
N GLU A 167 1.60 7.29 -18.79
CA GLU A 167 0.63 8.28 -19.28
C GLU A 167 -0.07 9.00 -18.12
N VAL A 168 -0.66 8.25 -17.18
CA VAL A 168 -1.32 8.84 -16.00
C VAL A 168 -0.36 9.69 -15.16
N LEU A 169 0.92 9.31 -15.05
CA LEU A 169 1.92 10.12 -14.35
C LEU A 169 2.26 11.43 -15.08
N GLN A 170 2.21 11.44 -16.42
CA GLN A 170 2.41 12.65 -17.21
C GLN A 170 1.20 13.59 -17.06
N ASP A 171 -0.01 13.05 -17.14
CA ASP A 171 -1.25 13.81 -16.97
C ASP A 171 -1.35 14.40 -15.56
N LEU A 172 -1.04 13.59 -14.53
CA LEU A 172 -0.99 14.05 -13.14
C LEU A 172 -0.04 15.24 -12.96
N ARG A 173 1.14 15.20 -13.58
CA ARG A 173 2.10 16.31 -13.50
C ARG A 173 1.56 17.55 -14.19
N PHE A 174 1.03 17.42 -15.39
CA PHE A 174 0.50 18.54 -16.18
C PHE A 174 -0.69 19.22 -15.48
N ASP A 175 -1.64 18.44 -14.98
CA ASP A 175 -2.80 18.98 -14.29
C ASP A 175 -2.44 19.61 -12.94
N ALA A 176 -1.39 19.10 -12.27
CA ALA A 176 -0.90 19.68 -11.03
C ALA A 176 -0.23 21.04 -11.24
N GLU A 177 0.52 21.22 -12.34
CA GLU A 177 1.07 22.52 -12.73
C GLU A 177 -0.03 23.55 -13.04
N SER A 178 -1.21 23.11 -13.46
CA SER A 178 -2.37 23.96 -13.74
C SER A 178 -3.21 24.27 -12.49
N ALA A 179 -3.02 23.52 -11.40
CA ALA A 179 -3.77 23.63 -10.16
C ALA A 179 -3.08 24.50 -9.09
N GLU A 180 -1.82 24.87 -9.32
CA GLU A 180 -1.05 25.86 -8.54
C GLU A 180 -1.21 27.28 -9.11
#